data_AF-A0AA86IZU4-F1
#
_entry.id   AF-A0AA86IZU4-F1
#
_cell.length_a   1.000
_cell.length_b   1.000
_cell.length_c   1.000
_cell.angle_alpha   90.00
_cell.angle_beta   90.00
_cell.angle_gamma   90.00
#
_symmetry.space_group_name_H-M   'P 1'
#
loop_
_entity.id
_entity.type
_entity.pdbx_description
1 polymer ?
#
loop_
_entity_poly.entity_id
_entity_poly.type
_entity_poly.pdbx_seq_one_letter_code
_entity_poly.pdbx_strand_id
1 'polypeptide(L)'
;MKLINQFLLGSFLLYVNGFCLANELDKQTLQNNLAYGTVIELNQYGPGQEKGLLLRLFSTRDQNEECGLETSGVCKNQYLLTSSTFDEMPETQAHSLRAKGEFVKAKWINQNSDLAGPDQAELTLTFREYSRSATRTNNKLARKFFRVKLKVTQDGIEETRLPN
;
A
#
# COMPACT_ATOMS: atom_id res chain seq x y z
N MET A 1 -38.17 10.50 60.40
CA MET A 1 -37.01 11.43 60.43
C MET A 1 -36.32 11.33 59.06
N LYS A 2 -36.18 12.47 58.37
CA LYS A 2 -35.72 12.58 56.97
C LYS A 2 -34.28 12.08 56.77
N LEU A 3 -34.00 11.45 55.62
CA LEU A 3 -32.69 11.45 54.92
C LEU A 3 -32.97 10.96 53.48
N ILE A 4 -33.28 11.87 52.56
CA ILE A 4 -32.36 12.56 51.62
C ILE A 4 -31.97 11.66 50.43
N ASN A 5 -32.65 11.97 49.32
CA ASN A 5 -32.27 11.76 47.92
C ASN A 5 -30.74 11.80 47.68
N GLN A 6 -30.21 10.81 46.97
CA GLN A 6 -28.93 10.97 46.26
C GLN A 6 -29.16 10.89 44.76
N PHE A 7 -28.92 12.03 44.14
CA PHE A 7 -28.89 12.31 42.71
C PHE A 7 -27.73 11.54 42.04
N LEU A 8 -28.04 11.02 40.85
CA LEU A 8 -27.24 11.07 39.62
C LEU A 8 -25.73 11.36 39.78
N LEU A 9 -24.92 10.38 39.41
CA LEU A 9 -23.71 10.57 38.60
C LEU A 9 -23.45 9.25 37.86
N GLY A 10 -24.22 9.03 36.80
CA GLY A 10 -23.95 7.98 35.82
C GLY A 10 -22.67 8.33 35.07
N SER A 11 -21.55 7.77 35.50
CA SER A 11 -20.28 7.81 34.78
C SER A 11 -20.39 6.93 33.53
N PHE A 12 -20.83 7.54 32.44
CA PHE A 12 -20.70 6.97 31.10
C PHE A 12 -19.21 6.99 30.73
N LEU A 13 -18.49 5.92 31.09
CA LEU A 13 -17.15 5.65 30.59
C LEU A 13 -17.26 5.51 29.08
N LEU A 14 -16.91 6.58 28.36
CA LEU A 14 -16.63 6.53 26.93
C LEU A 14 -15.43 5.61 26.75
N TYR A 15 -15.69 4.34 26.47
CA TYR A 15 -14.75 3.44 25.82
C TYR A 15 -14.43 4.05 24.46
N VAL A 16 -13.42 4.92 24.40
CA VAL A 16 -12.66 5.13 23.18
C VAL A 16 -11.96 3.81 22.89
N ASN A 17 -12.67 2.93 22.18
CA ASN A 17 -12.04 1.86 21.44
C ASN A 17 -11.11 2.52 20.43
N GLY A 18 -9.87 2.76 20.85
CA GLY A 18 -8.75 2.86 19.94
C GLY A 18 -8.60 1.51 19.27
N PHE A 19 -9.44 1.26 18.26
CA PHE A 19 -9.21 0.22 17.28
C PHE A 19 -7.94 0.63 16.53
N CYS A 20 -6.79 0.25 17.08
CA CYS A 20 -5.58 0.11 16.29
C CYS A 20 -5.82 -1.12 15.41
N LEU A 21 -6.51 -0.91 14.28
CA LEU A 21 -6.53 -1.89 13.19
C LEU A 21 -5.15 -1.87 12.55
N ALA A 22 -4.17 -2.44 13.26
CA ALA A 22 -3.02 -2.99 12.58
C ALA A 22 -3.58 -4.09 11.66
N ASN A 23 -3.72 -3.78 10.37
CA ASN A 23 -4.05 -4.79 9.38
C ASN A 23 -2.88 -5.77 9.41
N GLU A 24 -3.04 -6.90 10.10
CA GLU A 24 -2.07 -7.99 10.05
C GLU A 24 -1.86 -8.37 8.60
N LEU A 25 -0.60 -8.41 8.18
CA LEU A 25 -0.23 -8.82 6.85
C LEU A 25 -0.68 -10.27 6.65
N ASP A 26 -1.59 -10.48 5.70
CA ASP A 26 -2.07 -11.82 5.37
C ASP A 26 -0.89 -12.74 5.01
N LYS A 27 -0.76 -13.84 5.78
CA LYS A 27 0.34 -14.81 5.64
C LYS A 27 0.40 -15.40 4.24
N GLN A 28 -0.75 -15.65 3.62
CA GLN A 28 -0.80 -16.19 2.26
C GLN A 28 -0.26 -15.18 1.24
N THR A 29 -0.64 -13.90 1.39
CA THR A 29 -0.13 -12.80 0.57
C THR A 29 1.38 -12.66 0.72
N LEU A 30 1.92 -12.70 1.94
CA LEU A 30 3.37 -12.65 2.17
C LEU A 30 4.08 -13.84 1.50
N GLN A 31 3.62 -15.07 1.74
CA GLN A 31 4.23 -16.27 1.16
C GLN A 31 4.19 -16.26 -0.37
N ASN A 32 3.07 -15.85 -0.96
CA ASN A 32 2.95 -15.74 -2.42
C ASN A 32 3.92 -14.71 -2.99
N ASN A 33 4.09 -13.55 -2.33
CA ASN A 33 5.02 -12.51 -2.77
C ASN A 33 6.48 -12.96 -2.64
N LEU A 34 6.83 -13.73 -1.59
CA LEU A 34 8.18 -14.27 -1.44
C LEU A 34 8.50 -15.40 -2.42
N ALA A 35 7.53 -16.26 -2.73
CA ALA A 35 7.74 -17.42 -3.60
C ALA A 35 7.70 -17.06 -5.10
N TYR A 36 6.81 -16.16 -5.50
CA TYR A 36 6.50 -15.90 -6.92
C TYR A 36 6.49 -14.41 -7.29
N GLY A 37 6.73 -13.52 -6.33
CA GLY A 37 6.67 -12.08 -6.55
C GLY A 37 7.83 -11.58 -7.41
N THR A 38 7.52 -10.69 -8.35
CA THR A 38 8.54 -9.88 -9.01
C THR A 38 8.83 -8.66 -8.14
N VAL A 39 10.10 -8.42 -7.84
CA VAL A 39 10.54 -7.27 -7.03
C VAL A 39 10.73 -6.04 -7.93
N ILE A 40 10.11 -4.92 -7.55
CA ILE A 40 10.29 -3.62 -8.19
C ILE A 40 10.87 -2.67 -7.15
N GLU A 41 12.13 -2.29 -7.32
CA GLU A 41 12.77 -1.28 -6.46
C GLU A 41 12.22 0.10 -6.80
N LEU A 42 11.55 0.76 -5.86
CA LEU A 42 10.93 2.07 -6.11
C LEU A 42 11.96 3.21 -6.07
N ASN A 43 13.10 2.99 -5.43
CA ASN A 43 14.20 3.94 -5.31
C ASN A 43 14.88 4.24 -6.66
N GLN A 44 14.79 3.34 -7.64
CA GLN A 44 15.31 3.58 -9.00
C GLN A 44 14.49 4.62 -9.79
N TYR A 45 13.29 4.99 -9.30
CA TYR A 45 12.43 5.95 -9.96
C TYR A 45 12.70 7.37 -9.44
N GLY A 46 12.98 8.29 -10.36
CA GLY A 46 13.25 9.70 -10.04
C GLY A 46 14.75 10.03 -9.97
N PRO A 47 15.11 11.31 -9.95
CA PRO A 47 16.50 11.74 -10.04
C PRO A 47 17.33 11.36 -8.80
N GLY A 48 18.64 11.13 -9.02
CA GLY A 48 19.62 10.46 -8.16
C GLY A 48 20.00 11.18 -6.87
N GLN A 49 19.00 11.51 -6.06
CA GLN A 49 19.20 11.89 -4.67
C GLN A 49 19.10 10.65 -3.79
N GLU A 50 19.92 10.59 -2.75
CA GLU A 50 19.77 9.61 -1.69
C GLU A 50 18.34 9.68 -1.13
N LYS A 51 17.72 8.51 -0.99
CA LYS A 51 16.44 8.35 -0.31
C LYS A 51 16.77 7.90 1.09
N GLY A 52 16.00 8.30 2.10
CA GLY A 52 16.23 7.80 3.46
C GLY A 52 15.65 6.40 3.68
N LEU A 53 14.60 6.04 2.93
CA LEU A 53 14.00 4.72 2.95
C LEU A 53 14.24 3.95 1.64
N LEU A 54 14.54 2.67 1.76
CA LEU A 54 14.50 1.68 0.70
C LEU A 54 13.10 1.10 0.60
N LEU A 55 12.47 1.27 -0.56
CA LEU A 55 11.12 0.82 -0.83
C LEU A 55 11.13 -0.23 -1.95
N ARG A 56 10.62 -1.43 -1.65
CA ARG A 56 10.46 -2.50 -2.65
C ARG A 56 9.00 -2.89 -2.76
N LEU A 57 8.51 -2.92 -4.00
CA LEU A 57 7.17 -3.33 -4.34
C LEU A 57 7.22 -4.73 -4.94
N PHE A 58 6.71 -5.71 -4.22
CA PHE A 58 6.52 -7.06 -4.73
C PHE A 58 5.20 -7.12 -5.50
N SER A 59 5.25 -7.70 -6.70
CA SER A 59 4.09 -7.88 -7.55
C SER A 59 3.83 -9.35 -7.79
N THR A 60 2.63 -9.81 -7.43
CA THR A 60 2.14 -11.16 -7.74
C THR A 60 0.83 -11.09 -8.47
N ARG A 61 0.48 -12.14 -9.23
CA ARG A 61 -0.89 -12.29 -9.73
C ARG A 61 -1.86 -12.43 -8.57
N ASP A 62 -3.02 -11.77 -8.68
CA ASP A 62 -4.12 -12.01 -7.75
C ASP A 62 -4.71 -13.40 -8.03
N GLN A 63 -4.56 -14.31 -7.07
CA GLN A 63 -5.07 -15.69 -7.19
C GLN A 63 -6.57 -15.78 -6.94
N ASN A 64 -7.20 -14.73 -6.40
CA ASN A 64 -8.64 -14.67 -6.21
C ASN A 64 -9.38 -14.21 -7.48
N GLU A 65 -8.66 -13.71 -8.48
CA GLU A 65 -9.21 -13.51 -9.82
C GLU A 65 -9.09 -14.83 -10.61
N GLU A 66 -10.13 -15.20 -11.37
CA GLU A 66 -10.11 -16.36 -12.26
C GLU A 66 -9.10 -16.14 -13.39
N CYS A 67 -7.85 -16.41 -13.08
CA CYS A 67 -6.71 -16.36 -13.96
C CYS A 67 -6.57 -17.69 -14.69
N GLY A 68 -7.43 -17.95 -15.66
CA GLY A 68 -7.35 -19.16 -16.45
C GLY A 68 -6.02 -19.26 -17.22
N LEU A 69 -5.41 -20.45 -17.22
CA LEU A 69 -4.29 -20.79 -18.12
C LEU A 69 -4.68 -20.69 -19.60
N GLU A 70 -5.98 -20.88 -19.88
CA GLU A 70 -6.55 -21.02 -21.23
C GLU A 70 -7.61 -19.96 -21.54
N THR A 71 -8.12 -19.23 -20.54
CA THR A 71 -9.14 -18.22 -20.76
C THR A 71 -8.51 -16.84 -20.81
N SER A 72 -9.07 -16.00 -21.66
CA SER A 72 -8.86 -14.55 -21.80
C SER A 72 -9.18 -13.74 -20.53
N GLY A 73 -8.92 -14.29 -19.34
CA GLY A 73 -9.08 -13.67 -18.05
C GLY A 73 -8.14 -12.49 -17.89
N VAL A 74 -8.69 -11.39 -17.37
CA VAL A 74 -8.00 -10.12 -17.27
C VAL A 74 -7.31 -10.01 -15.92
N CYS A 75 -6.29 -10.85 -15.70
CA CYS A 75 -5.58 -10.90 -14.42
C CYS A 75 -4.99 -9.54 -14.05
N LYS A 76 -5.33 -9.09 -12.85
CA LYS A 76 -4.66 -7.98 -12.19
C LYS A 76 -3.58 -8.52 -11.27
N ASN A 77 -2.54 -7.72 -11.08
CA ASN A 77 -1.57 -8.01 -10.03
C ASN A 77 -2.03 -7.33 -8.74
N GLN A 78 -1.68 -7.96 -7.63
CA GLN A 78 -1.70 -7.40 -6.29
C GLN A 78 -0.26 -7.07 -5.86
N TYR A 79 -0.14 -6.28 -4.80
CA TYR A 79 1.16 -5.74 -4.40
C TYR A 79 1.38 -5.77 -2.89
N LEU A 80 2.59 -6.16 -2.50
CA LEU A 80 3.13 -6.02 -1.16
C LEU A 80 4.24 -4.97 -1.20
N LEU A 81 4.05 -3.86 -0.49
CA LEU A 81 5.08 -2.85 -0.30
C LEU A 81 5.89 -3.19 0.94
N THR A 82 7.22 -3.11 0.82
CA THR A 82 8.13 -3.20 1.95
C THR A 82 8.95 -1.93 2.06
N SER A 83 9.22 -1.51 3.29
CA SER A 83 10.09 -0.37 3.59
C SER A 83 11.13 -0.72 4.64
N SER A 84 12.38 -0.38 4.39
CA SER A 84 13.48 -0.48 5.34
C SER A 84 14.37 0.76 5.23
N THR A 85 15.14 1.06 6.26
CA THR A 85 16.30 1.95 6.14
C THR A 85 17.46 1.20 5.47
N PHE A 86 18.57 1.91 5.20
CA PHE A 86 19.77 1.33 4.58
C PHE A 86 20.56 0.41 5.51
N ASP A 87 20.46 0.64 6.82
CA ASP A 87 21.01 -0.22 7.87
C ASP A 87 20.02 -1.30 8.33
N GLU A 88 18.87 -1.42 7.65
CA GLU A 88 17.79 -2.37 7.96
C GLU A 88 17.19 -2.21 9.38
N MET A 89 17.33 -1.03 9.98
CA MET A 89 16.72 -0.63 11.25
C MET A 89 15.90 0.68 11.11
N PRO A 90 14.57 0.68 11.32
CA PRO A 90 13.76 -0.35 11.97
C PRO A 90 13.43 -1.55 11.08
N GLU A 91 12.93 -2.62 11.71
CA GLU A 91 12.45 -3.83 11.06
C GLU A 91 11.58 -3.51 9.84
N THR A 92 11.78 -4.26 8.76
CA THR A 92 11.09 -4.05 7.48
C THR A 92 9.57 -4.02 7.70
N GLN A 93 8.94 -2.87 7.49
CA GLN A 93 7.48 -2.80 7.47
C GLN A 93 6.98 -3.36 6.15
N ALA A 94 5.92 -4.16 6.19
CA ALA A 94 5.31 -4.75 5.03
C ALA A 94 3.81 -4.45 5.00
N HIS A 95 3.31 -3.97 3.86
CA HIS A 95 1.93 -3.53 3.71
C HIS A 95 1.34 -3.96 2.36
N SER A 96 0.22 -4.67 2.39
CA SER A 96 -0.53 -5.02 1.20
C SER A 96 -1.27 -3.80 0.66
N LEU A 97 -0.92 -3.37 -0.56
CA LEU A 97 -1.64 -2.28 -1.22
C LEU A 97 -3.04 -2.75 -1.65
N ARG A 98 -4.02 -1.84 -1.55
CA ARG A 98 -5.37 -2.01 -2.08
C ARG A 98 -5.39 -1.88 -3.61
N ALA A 99 -4.40 -1.21 -4.19
CA ALA A 99 -4.24 -1.10 -5.64
C ALA A 99 -4.13 -2.48 -6.31
N LYS A 100 -5.00 -2.73 -7.30
CA LYS A 100 -4.93 -3.90 -8.19
C LYS A 100 -4.80 -3.47 -9.64
N GLY A 101 -3.87 -4.06 -10.38
CA GLY A 101 -3.60 -3.74 -11.78
C GLY A 101 -2.16 -3.99 -12.18
N GLU A 102 -1.70 -3.35 -13.25
CA GLU A 102 -0.31 -3.40 -13.72
C GLU A 102 0.43 -2.11 -13.29
N PHE A 103 1.51 -2.23 -12.54
CA PHE A 103 2.36 -1.11 -12.15
C PHE A 103 3.03 -0.51 -13.40
N VAL A 104 3.04 0.81 -13.48
CA VAL A 104 3.58 1.54 -14.65
C VAL A 104 4.79 2.38 -14.28
N LYS A 105 4.69 3.17 -13.22
CA LYS A 105 5.77 4.05 -12.77
C LYS A 105 5.52 4.56 -11.35
N ALA A 106 6.60 4.96 -10.69
CA ALA A 106 6.57 5.71 -9.45
C ALA A 106 7.08 7.15 -9.69
N LYS A 107 6.58 8.10 -8.89
CA LYS A 107 7.08 9.46 -8.80
C LYS A 107 7.21 9.84 -7.33
N TRP A 108 8.42 10.04 -6.86
CA TRP A 108 8.67 10.58 -5.53
C TRP A 108 8.21 12.04 -5.43
N ILE A 109 7.57 12.39 -4.32
CA ILE A 109 7.03 13.71 -4.01
C ILE A 109 7.93 14.29 -2.92
N ASN A 110 8.52 15.46 -3.18
CA ASN A 110 9.32 16.24 -2.22
C ASN A 110 10.57 15.54 -1.67
N GLN A 111 11.62 15.48 -2.49
CA GLN A 111 12.95 15.04 -2.05
C GLN A 111 13.81 16.19 -1.49
N ASN A 112 13.34 17.44 -1.61
CA ASN A 112 14.13 18.67 -1.35
C ASN A 112 13.61 19.53 -0.18
N SER A 113 12.66 19.04 0.62
CA SER A 113 12.27 19.80 1.80
C SER A 113 13.04 19.27 3.00
N ASP A 114 13.72 20.14 3.74
CA ASP A 114 14.30 19.87 5.07
C ASP A 114 13.26 19.34 6.09
N LEU A 115 11.99 19.25 5.69
CA LEU A 115 10.84 18.72 6.40
C LEU A 115 10.58 17.22 6.16
N ALA A 116 11.20 16.61 5.13
CA ALA A 116 11.11 15.17 4.92
C ALA A 116 12.19 14.51 5.78
N GLY A 117 11.80 14.01 6.96
CA GLY A 117 12.71 13.32 7.85
C GLY A 117 13.37 12.10 7.17
N PRO A 118 14.50 11.61 7.69
CA PRO A 118 15.24 10.49 7.08
C PRO A 118 14.37 9.23 6.95
N ASP A 119 13.37 9.06 7.81
CA ASP A 119 12.52 7.87 7.83
C ASP A 119 11.14 8.10 7.21
N GLN A 120 11.06 8.99 6.22
CA GLN A 120 9.81 9.32 5.55
C GLN A 120 9.93 9.28 4.03
N ALA A 121 8.87 8.81 3.38
CA ALA A 121 8.78 8.81 1.93
C ALA A 121 7.36 9.11 1.46
N GLU A 122 7.24 10.03 0.51
CA GLU A 122 5.99 10.26 -0.22
C GLU A 122 6.17 9.94 -1.70
N LEU A 123 5.25 9.13 -2.25
CA LEU A 123 5.29 8.73 -3.65
C LEU A 123 3.90 8.75 -4.26
N THR A 124 3.83 9.05 -5.55
CA THR A 124 2.69 8.66 -6.39
C THR A 124 3.06 7.44 -7.19
N LEU A 125 2.31 6.35 -7.03
CA LEU A 125 2.38 5.21 -7.92
C LEU A 125 1.28 5.32 -8.99
N THR A 126 1.64 5.01 -10.23
CA THR A 126 0.71 4.94 -11.36
C THR A 126 0.52 3.50 -11.77
N PHE A 127 -0.74 3.09 -11.87
CA PHE A 127 -1.14 1.78 -12.31
C PHE A 127 -2.01 1.88 -13.55
N ARG A 128 -1.97 0.83 -14.36
CA ARG A 128 -2.94 0.54 -15.41
C ARG A 128 -3.93 -0.49 -14.86
N GLU A 129 -5.22 -0.29 -15.11
CA GLU A 129 -6.26 -1.16 -14.55
C GLU A 129 -6.13 -2.63 -14.98
N TYR A 130 -5.70 -2.85 -16.22
CA TYR A 130 -5.52 -4.16 -16.84
C TYR A 130 -4.15 -4.24 -17.49
N SER A 131 -3.53 -5.42 -17.52
CA SER A 131 -2.19 -5.56 -18.11
C SER A 131 -2.13 -5.11 -19.57
N ARG A 132 -0.94 -4.69 -20.01
CA ARG A 132 -0.69 -4.35 -21.41
C ARG A 132 -1.01 -5.51 -22.34
N SER A 133 -0.70 -6.73 -21.93
CA SER A 133 -1.03 -7.95 -22.68
C SER A 133 -2.53 -8.15 -22.82
N ALA A 134 -3.29 -8.01 -21.73
CA ALA A 134 -4.74 -8.21 -21.78
C ALA A 134 -5.45 -7.18 -22.65
N THR A 135 -5.08 -5.90 -22.54
CA THR A 135 -5.63 -4.82 -23.38
C THR A 135 -5.20 -4.89 -24.85
N ARG A 136 -4.16 -5.66 -25.18
CA ARG A 136 -3.76 -5.97 -26.56
C ARG A 136 -4.61 -7.09 -27.15
N THR A 137 -4.90 -8.12 -26.36
CA THR A 137 -5.69 -9.29 -26.79
C THR A 137 -7.19 -8.99 -26.82
N ASN A 138 -7.70 -8.16 -25.92
CA ASN A 138 -9.11 -7.81 -25.83
C ASN A 138 -9.31 -6.28 -25.94
N ASN A 139 -9.75 -5.84 -27.12
CA ASN A 139 -9.98 -4.42 -27.43
C ASN A 139 -11.19 -3.80 -26.71
N LYS A 140 -12.04 -4.60 -26.04
CA LYS A 140 -13.14 -4.11 -25.20
C LYS A 140 -12.65 -3.58 -23.85
N LEU A 141 -11.42 -3.90 -23.45
CA LEU A 141 -10.84 -3.45 -22.20
C LEU A 141 -10.34 -2.01 -22.33
N ALA A 142 -10.89 -1.13 -21.49
CA ALA A 142 -10.47 0.25 -21.45
C ALA A 142 -9.02 0.38 -20.95
N ARG A 143 -8.22 1.21 -21.63
CA ARG A 143 -6.84 1.54 -21.23
C ARG A 143 -6.87 2.62 -20.15
N LYS A 144 -7.45 2.29 -18.99
CA LYS A 144 -7.58 3.20 -17.86
C LYS A 144 -6.34 3.12 -16.98
N PHE A 145 -5.91 4.29 -16.53
CA PHE A 145 -4.88 4.45 -15.51
C PHE A 145 -5.53 4.97 -14.24
N PHE A 146 -4.91 4.67 -13.11
CA PHE A 146 -5.25 5.28 -11.84
C PHE A 146 -3.97 5.50 -11.05
N ARG A 147 -4.05 6.41 -10.07
CA ARG A 147 -2.92 6.77 -9.23
C ARG A 147 -3.26 6.54 -7.77
N VAL A 148 -2.25 6.14 -7.02
CA VAL A 148 -2.32 6.10 -5.55
C VAL A 148 -1.17 6.91 -5.00
N LYS A 149 -1.45 7.72 -3.99
CA LYS A 149 -0.45 8.38 -3.17
C LYS A 149 -0.12 7.45 -2.01
N LEU A 150 1.17 7.26 -1.79
CA LEU A 150 1.73 6.58 -0.64
C LEU A 150 2.41 7.62 0.25
N LYS A 151 2.17 7.50 1.55
CA LYS A 151 2.95 8.14 2.60
C LYS A 151 3.47 7.05 3.51
N VAL A 152 4.79 6.93 3.60
CA VAL A 152 5.50 5.92 4.37
C VAL A 152 6.25 6.61 5.49
N THR A 153 6.06 6.14 6.72
CA THR A 153 6.77 6.59 7.92
C THR A 153 7.16 5.38 8.77
N GLN A 154 7.86 5.61 9.89
CA GLN A 154 8.13 4.56 10.88
C GLN A 154 6.87 3.96 11.51
N ASP A 155 5.77 4.72 11.54
CA ASP A 155 4.52 4.29 12.18
C ASP A 155 3.63 3.46 11.25
N GLY A 156 3.86 3.53 9.93
CA GLY A 156 3.05 2.80 8.97
C GLY A 156 3.11 3.33 7.54
N ILE A 157 2.28 2.68 6.72
CA ILE A 157 2.08 3.02 5.31
C ILE A 157 0.62 3.44 5.10
N GLU A 158 0.43 4.66 4.61
CA GLU A 158 -0.88 5.19 4.22
C GLU A 158 -1.03 5.18 2.70
N GLU A 159 -2.09 4.54 2.21
CA GLU A 159 -2.46 4.53 0.79
C GLU A 159 -3.73 5.36 0.57
N THR A 160 -3.65 6.35 -0.33
CA THR A 160 -4.78 7.16 -0.76
C THR A 160 -4.96 7.09 -2.28
N ARG A 161 -6.13 6.67 -2.76
CA ARG A 161 -6.45 6.71 -4.18
C ARG A 161 -6.66 8.16 -4.63
N LEU A 162 -5.92 8.58 -5.66
CA LEU A 162 -6.05 9.92 -6.22
C LEU A 162 -7.19 9.96 -7.25
N PRO A 163 -7.91 11.10 -7.37
CA PRO A 163 -8.84 11.31 -8.47
C PRO A 163 -8.07 11.27 -9.80
N ASN A 164 -8.71 10.72 -10.83
CA ASN A 164 -8.14 10.62 -12.17
C ASN A 164 -7.96 12.00 -12.79
#